data_AF-A0A0K0EMM2-F1
#
_entry.id   AF-A0A0K0EMM2-F1
#
_cell.length_a   1.000
_cell.length_b   1.000
_cell.length_c   1.000
_cell.angle_alpha   90.00
_cell.angle_beta   90.00
_cell.angle_gamma   90.00
#
_symmetry.space_group_name_H-M   'P 1'
#
loop_
_entity.id
_entity.type
_entity.pdbx_description
1 polymer ?
#
loop_
_entity_poly.entity_id
_entity_poly.type
_entity_poly.pdbx_seq_one_letter_code
_entity_poly.pdbx_strand_id
1 'polypeptide(L)'
;MTLVSYVSRKNRAVILLSTMHYTSKVNKENKNKSEINLYYNVTKRGIDTLDQMNHEYTVRRRTNRWTVAFFQNIIDVVGIAFYIL
;
A
#
# COMPACT_ATOMS: atom_id res chain seq x y z
N MET A 1 13.85 -16.05 6.65
CA MET A 1 12.49 -15.84 6.10
C MET A 1 11.48 -16.28 7.13
N THR A 2 10.46 -15.47 7.37
CA THR A 2 9.37 -15.77 8.29
C THR A 2 8.04 -15.54 7.58
N LEU A 3 7.08 -16.44 7.81
CA LEU A 3 5.72 -16.35 7.29
C LEU A 3 4.77 -16.24 8.47
N VAL A 4 3.90 -15.23 8.44
CA VAL A 4 2.92 -14.96 9.49
C VAL A 4 1.52 -15.05 8.90
N SER A 5 0.66 -15.83 9.54
CA SER A 5 -0.77 -15.85 9.28
C SER A 5 -1.51 -15.17 10.43
N TYR A 6 -2.30 -14.16 10.11
CA TYR A 6 -3.09 -13.39 11.07
C TYR A 6 -4.56 -13.36 10.65
N VAL A 7 -5.47 -13.77 11.53
CA VAL A 7 -6.91 -13.73 11.28
C VAL A 7 -7.53 -12.53 11.99
N SER A 8 -7.85 -11.48 11.23
CA SER A 8 -8.45 -10.25 11.81
C SER A 8 -9.97 -10.34 11.96
N ARG A 9 -10.64 -11.13 11.11
CA ARG A 9 -12.09 -11.35 11.10
C ARG A 9 -12.36 -12.83 10.79
N LYS A 10 -13.50 -13.36 11.24
CA LYS A 10 -13.90 -14.74 10.93
C LYS A 10 -13.87 -14.95 9.41
N ASN A 11 -13.20 -16.02 8.96
CA ASN A 11 -12.97 -16.37 7.55
C ASN A 11 -12.15 -15.37 6.71
N ARG A 12 -11.40 -14.44 7.32
CA ARG A 12 -10.44 -13.59 6.61
C ARG A 12 -9.06 -13.67 7.26
N ALA A 13 -8.19 -14.46 6.65
CA ALA A 13 -6.78 -14.55 6.99
C ALA A 13 -5.95 -13.58 6.15
N VAL A 14 -4.98 -12.93 6.79
CA VAL A 14 -3.95 -12.09 6.18
C VAL A 14 -2.63 -12.84 6.31
N ILE A 15 -1.98 -13.11 5.18
CA ILE A 15 -0.70 -13.81 5.14
C ILE A 15 0.37 -12.79 4.77
N LEU A 16 1.42 -12.73 5.57
CA LEU A 16 2.55 -11.82 5.40
C LEU A 16 3.84 -12.64 5.33
N LEU A 17 4.66 -12.36 4.32
CA LEU A 17 5.98 -12.95 4.16
C LEU A 17 7.04 -11.86 4.38
N SER A 18 8.05 -12.15 5.19
CA SER A 18 9.14 -11.22 5.49
C SER A 18 10.48 -11.91 5.41
N THR A 19 11.42 -11.31 4.69
CA THR A 19 12.85 -11.70 4.67
C THR A 19 13.65 -10.94 5.72
N MET A 20 13.19 -9.76 6.13
CA MET A 20 13.89 -8.84 7.03
C MET A 20 13.70 -9.17 8.52
N HIS A 21 12.57 -9.77 8.87
CA HIS A 21 12.23 -10.05 10.27
C HIS A 21 12.45 -11.54 10.57
N TYR A 22 13.39 -11.86 11.47
CA TYR A 22 13.73 -13.23 11.86
C TYR A 22 13.06 -13.68 13.16
N THR A 23 12.44 -12.76 13.89
CA THR A 23 11.85 -13.01 15.21
C THR A 23 10.34 -12.92 15.21
N SER A 24 9.70 -13.89 15.86
CA SER A 24 8.24 -14.01 16.03
C SER A 24 7.69 -13.10 17.14
N LYS A 25 8.20 -11.87 17.26
CA LYS A 25 7.79 -10.96 18.32
C LYS A 25 6.40 -10.40 18.02
N VAL A 26 5.51 -10.56 19.00
CA VAL A 26 4.14 -10.07 18.97
C VAL A 26 4.03 -8.94 19.97
N ASN A 27 3.63 -7.76 19.51
CA ASN A 27 3.46 -6.61 20.39
C ASN A 27 2.12 -6.73 21.13
N LYS A 28 2.17 -6.92 22.45
CA LYS A 28 0.98 -7.06 23.32
C LYS A 28 0.17 -5.76 23.44
N GLU A 29 0.81 -4.61 23.27
CA GLU A 29 0.14 -3.30 23.38
C GLU A 29 -0.70 -2.98 22.13
N ASN A 30 -0.31 -3.51 20.97
CA ASN A 30 -0.95 -3.24 19.68
C ASN A 30 -1.85 -4.40 19.22
N LYS A 31 -2.86 -4.76 20.02
CA LYS A 31 -3.89 -5.78 19.68
C LYS A 31 -3.29 -7.14 19.30
N ASN A 32 -2.16 -7.53 19.89
CA ASN A 32 -1.43 -8.76 19.55
C ASN A 32 -1.07 -8.87 18.06
N LYS A 33 -0.80 -7.74 17.38
CA LYS A 33 -0.27 -7.75 16.01
C LYS A 33 1.22 -8.12 16.03
N SER A 34 1.66 -8.90 15.05
CA SER A 34 3.09 -9.16 14.85
C SER A 34 3.83 -7.88 14.45
N GLU A 35 5.11 -7.78 14.80
CA GLU A 35 5.97 -6.68 14.34
C GLU A 35 5.98 -6.57 12.81
N ILE A 36 5.96 -7.71 12.10
CA ILE A 36 5.87 -7.77 10.63
C ILE A 36 4.60 -7.08 10.11
N ASN A 37 3.45 -7.28 10.78
CA ASN A 37 2.20 -6.63 10.39
C ASN A 37 2.25 -5.11 10.63
N LEU A 38 2.84 -4.67 11.75
CA LEU A 38 3.01 -3.24 12.03
C LEU A 38 3.93 -2.59 10.98
N TYR A 39 5.07 -3.22 10.69
CA TYR A 39 6.02 -2.74 9.69
C TYR A 39 5.41 -2.71 8.28
N TYR A 40 4.65 -3.74 7.90
CA TYR A 40 3.93 -3.77 6.63
C TYR A 40 2.92 -2.62 6.50
N ASN A 41 2.14 -2.33 7.55
CA ASN A 41 1.15 -1.25 7.50
C ASN A 41 1.81 0.13 7.38
N VAL A 42 2.97 0.35 7.99
CA VAL A 42 3.71 1.61 7.86
C VAL A 42 4.25 1.78 6.43
N THR A 43 4.81 0.72 5.85
CA THR A 43 5.45 0.78 4.53
C THR A 43 4.45 0.79 3.36
N LYS A 44 3.32 0.08 3.49
CA LYS A 44 2.27 0.06 2.45
C LYS A 44 1.60 1.41 2.25
N ARG A 45 1.56 2.23 3.30
CA ARG A 45 0.82 3.51 3.33
C ARG A 45 1.21 4.46 2.19
N GLY A 46 2.44 4.40 1.69
CA GLY A 46 2.91 5.26 0.61
C GLY A 46 2.12 5.11 -0.70
N ILE A 47 1.79 3.87 -1.09
CA ILE A 47 1.03 3.64 -2.33
C ILE A 47 -0.43 4.11 -2.15
N ASP A 48 -1.02 3.82 -0.99
CA ASP A 48 -2.39 4.24 -0.68
C ASP A 48 -2.51 5.79 -0.68
N THR A 49 -1.48 6.50 -0.20
CA THR A 49 -1.45 7.96 -0.26
C THR A 49 -1.32 8.50 -1.68
N LEU A 50 -0.53 7.86 -2.54
CA LEU A 50 -0.43 8.24 -3.95
C LEU A 50 -1.76 8.02 -4.68
N ASP A 51 -2.45 6.91 -4.42
CA ASP A 51 -3.75 6.60 -5.02
C ASP A 51 -4.82 7.62 -4.56
N GLN A 52 -4.83 7.97 -3.27
CA GLN A 52 -5.71 9.02 -2.75
C GLN A 52 -5.47 10.37 -3.43
N MET A 53 -4.20 10.79 -3.56
CA MET A 53 -3.83 12.05 -4.22
C MET A 53 -4.21 12.03 -5.71
N ASN A 54 -3.97 10.92 -6.40
CA ASN A 54 -4.41 10.75 -7.77
C ASN A 54 -5.94 10.84 -7.90
N HIS A 55 -6.70 10.36 -6.92
CA HIS A 55 -8.16 10.47 -6.99
C HIS A 55 -8.65 11.92 -6.80
N GLU A 56 -7.99 12.67 -5.92
CA GLU A 56 -8.35 14.06 -5.60
C GLU A 56 -7.88 15.06 -6.67
N TYR A 57 -6.69 14.83 -7.23
CA TYR A 57 -6.04 15.70 -8.21
C TYR A 57 -5.63 14.92 -9.46
N THR A 58 -6.61 14.56 -10.30
CA THR A 58 -6.37 13.89 -11.59
C THR A 58 -6.66 14.80 -12.78
N VAL A 59 -5.84 14.69 -13.83
CA VAL A 59 -6.10 15.27 -15.15
C VAL A 59 -6.79 14.29 -16.11
N ARG A 60 -7.17 13.10 -15.63
CA ARG A 60 -7.84 12.09 -16.44
C ARG A 60 -9.18 12.60 -16.94
N ARG A 61 -9.43 12.35 -18.23
CA ARG A 61 -10.72 12.64 -18.88
C ARG A 61 -11.28 11.35 -19.45
N ARG A 62 -12.59 11.32 -19.68
CA ARG A 62 -13.21 10.20 -20.40
C ARG A 62 -12.63 10.13 -21.81
N THR A 63 -12.02 9.01 -22.15
CA THR A 63 -11.47 8.75 -23.49
C THR A 63 -11.79 7.33 -23.91
N ASN A 64 -11.98 7.12 -25.21
CA ASN A 64 -12.16 5.78 -25.79
C ASN A 64 -10.83 5.18 -26.30
N ARG A 65 -9.70 5.84 -26.05
CA ARG A 65 -8.37 5.42 -26.51
C ARG A 65 -7.51 5.08 -25.30
N TRP A 66 -7.17 3.79 -25.14
CA TRP A 66 -6.41 3.31 -23.98
C TRP A 66 -5.05 4.00 -23.85
N THR A 67 -4.40 4.33 -24.97
CA THR A 67 -3.10 5.03 -25.00
C THR A 67 -3.17 6.42 -24.37
N VAL A 68 -4.27 7.16 -24.61
CA VAL A 68 -4.49 8.47 -24.02
C VAL A 68 -4.77 8.35 -22.52
N ALA A 69 -5.54 7.32 -22.11
CA ALA A 69 -5.77 7.06 -20.69
C ALA A 69 -4.46 6.70 -19.97
N PHE A 70 -3.60 5.89 -20.59
CA PHE A 70 -2.28 5.56 -20.06
C PHE A 70 -1.40 6.81 -19.90
N PHE A 71 -1.35 7.67 -20.92
CA PHE A 71 -0.60 8.92 -20.86
C PHE A 71 -1.10 9.86 -19.75
N GLN A 72 -2.42 9.97 -19.55
CA GLN A 72 -2.98 10.75 -18.45
C GLN A 72 -2.58 10.22 -17.07
N ASN A 73 -2.53 8.89 -16.88
CA ASN A 73 -2.03 8.30 -15.63
C ASN A 73 -0.55 8.63 -15.38
N ILE A 74 0.28 8.68 -16.43
CA ILE A 74 1.68 9.09 -16.30
C ILE A 74 1.76 10.54 -15.82
N ILE A 75 0.95 11.44 -16.39
CA ILE A 75 0.93 12.84 -15.98
C ILE A 75 0.53 12.98 -14.51
N ASP A 76 -0.51 12.26 -14.06
CA ASP A 76 -0.95 12.30 -12.66
C ASP A 76 0.20 11.89 -11.70
N VAL A 77 0.89 10.79 -12.00
CA VAL A 77 2.02 10.31 -11.17
C VAL A 77 3.20 11.29 -11.21
N VAL A 78 3.54 11.85 -12.37
CA VAL A 78 4.62 12.85 -12.50
C VAL A 78 4.28 14.14 -11.76
N GLY A 79 3.02 14.57 -11.78
CA GLY A 79 2.56 15.75 -11.05
C GLY A 79 2.78 15.60 -9.54
N ILE A 80 2.43 14.44 -8.98
CA ILE A 80 2.67 14.16 -7.56
C ILE A 80 4.18 14.05 -7.28
N ALA A 81 4.94 13.38 -8.15
CA ALA A 81 6.39 13.24 -7.99
C ALA A 81 7.09 14.61 -8.00
N PHE A 82 6.67 15.54 -8.86
CA PHE A 82 7.16 16.90 -8.90
C PHE A 82 6.77 17.71 -7.67
N TYR A 83 5.56 17.53 -7.13
CA TYR A 83 5.13 18.20 -5.90
C TYR A 83 5.96 17.82 -4.67
N ILE A 84 6.47 16.59 -4.63
CA ILE A 84 7.28 16.06 -3.52
C ILE A 84 8.74 16.53 -3.59
N LEU A 85 9.23 16.82 -4.81
CA LEU A 85 10.63 17.15 -5.10
C LEU A 85 10.92 18.64 -4.90
#